data_AF-A0A183PXM4-F1
#
_entry.id   AF-A0A183PXM4-F1
#
_cell.length_a   1.000
_cell.length_b   1.000
_cell.length_c   1.000
_cell.angle_alpha   90.00
_cell.angle_beta   90.00
_cell.angle_gamma   90.00
#
_symmetry.space_group_name_H-M   'P 1'
#
loop_
_entity.id
_entity.type
_entity.pdbx_description
1 polymer ?
#
loop_
_entity_poly.entity_id
_entity_poly.type
_entity_poly.pdbx_seq_one_letter_code
_entity_poly.pdbx_strand_id
1 'polypeptide(L)'
;MNSTGPRYITSDIITIGIRVLSLQPFAKLHIESIRHDLLRLINVGEFSPEAIWIAPHMVRDCPLNQDPNKYTFETTAIRSLLVYLPEVACPTCNFTRDIDVCRDIHVVWIMASMDSMHIETRQSGYWAWICPHCRTVYPRDRLEEALVQQLEQFSLQHCLQDLQCPKCTVGGGIQELLIANGGSVAQCADCSAKLTLTVPTGHAVYRRLDVYRNIGVYFGFEYLEQIAYWLIQGLQQ
;
A
#
# COMPACT_ATOMS: atom_id res chain seq x y z
N MET A 1 -26.94 -14.90 -16.51
CA MET A 1 -27.71 -13.68 -16.19
C MET A 1 -26.87 -12.86 -15.25
N ASN A 2 -26.25 -11.80 -15.78
CA ASN A 2 -25.23 -11.00 -15.09
C ASN A 2 -25.90 -10.16 -14.00
N SER A 3 -25.61 -10.48 -12.74
CA SER A 3 -25.97 -9.65 -11.60
C SER A 3 -25.02 -8.44 -11.54
N THR A 4 -25.50 -7.31 -12.08
CA THR A 4 -24.95 -5.98 -11.84
C THR A 4 -25.16 -5.63 -10.36
N GLY A 5 -24.20 -6.00 -9.53
CA GLY A 5 -24.18 -5.67 -8.11
C GLY A 5 -23.87 -4.18 -7.85
N PRO A 6 -24.14 -3.70 -6.61
CA PRO A 6 -24.11 -2.28 -6.22
C PRO A 6 -22.73 -1.59 -6.27
N ARG A 7 -21.66 -2.30 -6.66
CA ARG A 7 -20.29 -1.77 -6.73
C ARG A 7 -20.04 -0.82 -7.92
N TYR A 8 -20.84 -0.91 -8.98
CA TYR A 8 -20.70 -0.05 -10.17
C TYR A 8 -21.30 1.35 -9.97
N ILE A 9 -22.35 1.48 -9.15
CA ILE A 9 -23.05 2.75 -8.95
C ILE A 9 -22.15 3.73 -8.16
N THR A 10 -21.33 3.22 -7.24
CA THR A 10 -20.41 4.02 -6.43
C THR A 10 -19.23 4.57 -7.22
N SER A 11 -18.71 3.83 -8.23
CA SER A 11 -17.61 4.34 -9.07
C SER A 11 -18.07 5.45 -10.01
N ASP A 12 -19.30 5.37 -10.50
CA ASP A 12 -19.84 6.32 -11.47
C ASP A 12 -20.13 7.68 -10.81
N ILE A 13 -20.70 7.69 -9.60
CA ILE A 13 -20.96 8.91 -8.83
C ILE A 13 -19.65 9.66 -8.51
N ILE A 14 -18.58 8.93 -8.18
CA ILE A 14 -17.28 9.52 -7.85
C ILE A 14 -16.57 10.03 -9.11
N THR A 15 -16.66 9.30 -10.22
CA THR A 15 -16.13 9.76 -11.51
C THR A 15 -16.82 11.04 -11.95
N ILE A 16 -18.14 11.14 -11.76
CA ILE A 16 -18.92 12.35 -12.00
C ILE A 16 -18.47 13.47 -11.05
N GLY A 17 -18.32 13.21 -9.76
CA GLY A 17 -17.87 14.20 -8.77
C GLY A 17 -16.48 14.77 -9.08
N ILE A 18 -15.52 13.92 -9.41
CA ILE A 18 -14.17 14.32 -9.83
C ILE A 18 -14.23 15.16 -11.12
N ARG A 19 -15.07 14.78 -12.07
CA ARG A 19 -15.24 15.49 -13.35
C ARG A 19 -15.89 16.85 -13.18
N VAL A 20 -16.80 16.99 -12.20
CA VAL A 20 -17.42 18.27 -11.84
C VAL A 20 -16.43 19.18 -11.13
N LEU A 21 -15.65 18.64 -10.19
CA LEU A 21 -14.66 19.43 -9.43
C LEU A 21 -13.50 19.92 -10.32
N SER A 22 -13.06 19.10 -11.28
CA SER A 22 -12.00 19.46 -12.22
C SER A 22 -12.36 20.58 -13.22
N LEU A 23 -13.62 21.05 -13.23
CA LEU A 23 -14.04 22.24 -13.97
C LEU A 23 -13.59 23.55 -13.30
N GLN A 24 -13.11 23.53 -12.06
CA GLN A 24 -12.65 24.73 -11.34
C GLN A 24 -11.12 24.88 -11.40
N PRO A 25 -10.58 25.90 -12.12
CA PRO A 25 -9.13 26.04 -12.35
C PRO A 25 -8.30 26.26 -11.08
N PHE A 26 -8.88 26.86 -10.04
CA PHE A 26 -8.19 27.23 -8.81
C PHE A 26 -8.09 26.08 -7.79
N ALA A 27 -8.88 25.01 -7.97
CA ALA A 27 -9.00 23.93 -6.99
C ALA A 27 -8.07 22.74 -7.30
N LYS A 28 -7.24 22.79 -8.34
CA LYS A 28 -6.43 21.63 -8.80
C LYS A 28 -5.59 20.98 -7.69
N LEU A 29 -4.95 21.77 -6.82
CA LEU A 29 -4.14 21.24 -5.72
C LEU A 29 -4.99 20.57 -4.62
N HIS A 30 -6.15 21.14 -4.28
CA HIS A 30 -7.07 20.55 -3.30
C HIS A 30 -7.83 19.34 -3.86
N ILE A 31 -8.13 19.32 -5.16
CA ILE A 31 -8.80 18.21 -5.83
C ILE A 31 -7.92 16.96 -5.82
N GLU A 32 -6.60 17.09 -5.97
CA GLU A 32 -5.70 15.93 -5.84
C GLU A 32 -5.69 15.38 -4.41
N SER A 33 -5.70 16.24 -3.38
CA SER A 33 -5.84 15.83 -1.98
C SER A 33 -7.20 15.17 -1.69
N ILE A 34 -8.29 15.70 -2.23
CA ILE A 34 -9.65 15.15 -2.03
C ILE A 34 -9.83 13.85 -2.82
N ARG A 35 -9.32 13.77 -4.05
CA ARG A 35 -9.29 12.55 -4.86
C ARG A 35 -8.52 11.45 -4.14
N HIS A 36 -7.39 11.80 -3.54
CA HIS A 36 -6.59 10.93 -2.69
C HIS A 36 -7.39 10.37 -1.50
N ASP A 37 -8.08 11.23 -0.75
CA ASP A 37 -8.85 10.82 0.43
C ASP A 37 -10.12 10.04 0.06
N LEU A 38 -10.73 10.34 -1.09
CA LEU A 38 -11.88 9.58 -1.61
C LEU A 38 -11.47 8.19 -2.12
N LEU A 39 -10.32 8.06 -2.78
CA LEU A 39 -9.78 6.76 -3.22
C LEU A 39 -9.40 5.87 -2.02
N ARG A 40 -8.99 6.47 -0.89
CA ARG A 40 -8.78 5.80 0.40
C ARG A 40 -10.09 5.22 0.98
N LEU A 41 -11.20 5.96 0.87
CA LEU A 41 -12.51 5.54 1.39
C LEU A 41 -13.15 4.37 0.64
N ILE A 42 -12.83 4.22 -0.66
CA ILE A 42 -13.46 3.19 -1.52
C ILE A 42 -12.58 1.98 -1.80
N ASN A 43 -11.34 1.93 -1.32
CA ASN A 43 -10.41 0.82 -1.53
C ASN A 43 -10.11 0.48 -3.02
N VAL A 44 -10.45 1.37 -3.95
CA VAL A 44 -10.36 1.13 -5.41
C VAL A 44 -8.96 1.42 -5.96
N GLY A 45 -8.13 2.18 -5.24
CA GLY A 45 -6.80 2.58 -5.71
C GLY A 45 -5.68 1.56 -5.44
N GLU A 46 -5.77 0.78 -4.37
CA GLU A 46 -4.67 -0.08 -3.91
C GLU A 46 -4.51 -1.40 -4.67
N PHE A 47 -5.53 -1.82 -5.44
CA PHE A 47 -5.52 -3.10 -6.17
C PHE A 47 -5.85 -2.98 -7.66
N SER A 48 -5.76 -1.79 -8.24
CA SER A 48 -5.79 -1.67 -9.70
C SER A 48 -4.65 -2.53 -10.26
N PRO A 49 -4.92 -3.44 -11.23
CA PRO A 49 -3.87 -4.26 -11.82
C PRO A 49 -2.76 -3.41 -12.47
N GLU A 50 -3.09 -2.17 -12.85
CA GLU A 50 -2.18 -1.17 -13.41
C GLU A 50 -1.34 -0.41 -12.37
N ALA A 51 -1.59 -0.58 -11.06
CA ALA A 51 -0.84 0.12 -10.02
C ALA A 51 0.58 -0.43 -9.89
N ILE A 52 1.58 0.46 -9.99
CA ILE A 52 3.01 0.16 -9.87
C ILE A 52 3.59 1.00 -8.74
N TRP A 53 4.45 0.39 -7.91
CA TRP A 53 5.20 1.11 -6.90
C TRP A 53 6.49 1.68 -7.49
N ILE A 54 6.75 2.95 -7.18
CA ILE A 54 7.97 3.68 -7.56
C ILE A 54 8.46 4.38 -6.30
N ALA A 55 9.76 4.25 -5.99
CA ALA A 55 10.32 4.89 -4.81
C ALA A 55 10.16 6.42 -4.88
N PRO A 56 9.79 7.11 -3.76
CA PRO A 56 9.53 8.54 -3.76
C PRO A 56 10.66 9.39 -4.32
N HIS A 57 11.91 8.98 -4.09
CA HIS A 57 13.10 9.70 -4.55
C HIS A 57 13.30 9.60 -6.07
N MET A 58 12.82 8.53 -6.73
CA MET A 58 12.93 8.35 -8.19
C MET A 58 11.95 9.24 -8.98
N VAL A 59 10.90 9.73 -8.33
CA VAL A 59 9.89 10.61 -8.97
C VAL A 59 10.44 12.03 -9.19
N ARG A 60 11.51 12.40 -8.51
CA ARG A 60 12.14 13.73 -8.57
C ARG A 60 13.02 13.95 -9.78
N ASP A 61 13.42 12.87 -10.47
CA ASP A 61 14.36 12.93 -11.59
C ASP A 61 13.69 13.15 -12.96
N CYS A 62 12.42 13.56 -13.01
CA CYS A 62 11.88 14.19 -14.22
C CYS A 62 12.38 15.64 -14.27
N PRO A 63 13.31 16.00 -15.18
CA PRO A 63 13.82 17.36 -15.27
C PRO A 63 12.66 18.32 -15.56
N LEU A 64 12.55 19.40 -14.78
CA LEU A 64 11.55 20.46 -14.90
C LEU A 64 11.58 21.24 -16.23
N ASN A 65 12.26 20.75 -17.27
CA ASN A 65 12.51 21.52 -18.49
C ASN A 65 12.63 20.68 -19.77
N GLN A 66 11.76 19.68 -19.94
CA GLN A 66 11.58 19.03 -21.23
C GLN A 66 10.10 19.06 -21.63
N ASP A 67 9.86 19.40 -22.90
CA ASP A 67 8.55 19.56 -23.52
C ASP A 67 7.58 18.44 -23.11
N PRO A 68 6.42 18.76 -22.50
CA PRO A 68 5.42 17.76 -22.12
C PRO A 68 4.86 16.97 -23.31
N ASN A 69 5.17 17.40 -24.54
CA ASN A 69 4.74 16.75 -25.78
C ASN A 69 5.79 15.81 -26.40
N LYS A 70 6.98 15.65 -25.80
CA LYS A 70 8.07 14.83 -26.38
C LYS A 70 8.07 13.37 -25.90
N TYR A 71 7.37 13.06 -24.82
CA TYR A 71 7.07 11.69 -24.41
C TYR A 71 5.59 11.43 -24.64
N THR A 72 5.25 10.92 -25.81
CA THR A 72 3.98 10.21 -26.03
C THR A 72 4.02 8.89 -25.28
N PHE A 73 3.96 8.97 -23.97
CA PHE A 73 3.49 7.87 -23.13
C PHE A 73 2.43 8.47 -22.23
N GLU A 74 1.20 8.43 -22.74
CA GLU A 74 -0.01 8.51 -21.93
C GLU A 74 0.10 7.48 -20.81
N THR A 75 0.68 7.86 -19.67
CA THR A 75 0.53 7.10 -18.43
C THR A 75 0.12 8.03 -17.33
N THR A 76 -1.19 8.18 -17.27
CA THR A 76 -1.98 7.87 -16.07
C THR A 76 -1.45 6.61 -15.36
N ALA A 77 -0.21 6.61 -14.88
CA ALA A 77 0.22 5.62 -13.91
C ALA A 77 -0.63 5.90 -12.67
N ILE A 78 -1.59 5.04 -12.36
CA ILE A 78 -2.33 5.10 -11.12
C ILE A 78 -1.31 4.72 -10.04
N ARG A 79 -0.85 5.73 -9.31
CA ARG A 79 0.32 5.65 -8.44
C ARG A 79 -0.05 5.08 -7.08
N SER A 80 0.69 4.03 -6.74
CA SER A 80 1.01 3.47 -5.42
C SER A 80 -0.11 2.85 -4.60
N LEU A 81 0.11 1.59 -4.23
CA LEU A 81 -0.34 1.03 -2.95
C LEU A 81 0.10 1.95 -1.80
N LEU A 82 -0.72 2.03 -0.76
CA LEU A 82 -0.49 2.92 0.38
C LEU A 82 0.16 2.18 1.55
N VAL A 83 1.39 2.57 1.89
CA VAL A 83 2.06 2.16 3.13
C VAL A 83 2.31 3.41 3.96
N TYR A 84 1.65 3.50 5.12
CA TYR A 84 1.72 4.66 6.00
C TYR A 84 2.34 4.24 7.32
N LEU A 85 3.23 5.08 7.86
CA LEU A 85 3.65 5.00 9.25
C LEU A 85 2.87 6.08 10.01
N PRO A 86 1.87 5.71 10.81
CA PRO A 86 1.07 6.68 11.53
C PRO A 86 1.86 7.30 12.69
N GLU A 87 1.56 8.55 13.00
CA GLU A 87 2.00 9.21 14.24
C GLU A 87 3.53 9.16 14.49
N VAL A 88 4.34 9.30 13.43
CA VAL A 88 5.79 9.31 13.57
C VAL A 88 6.24 10.63 14.21
N ALA A 89 6.71 10.54 15.45
CA ALA A 89 7.22 11.67 16.22
C ALA A 89 8.71 11.93 15.96
N CYS A 90 9.05 13.16 15.62
CA CYS A 90 10.44 13.59 15.49
C CYS A 90 11.15 13.56 16.85
N PRO A 91 12.31 12.89 16.99
CA PRO A 91 13.01 12.78 18.27
C PRO A 91 13.62 14.11 18.76
N THR A 92 13.76 15.11 17.88
CA THR A 92 14.37 16.41 18.23
C THR A 92 13.35 17.49 18.57
N CYS A 93 12.28 17.62 17.77
CA CYS A 93 11.31 18.71 17.91
C CYS A 93 9.90 18.24 18.27
N ASN A 94 9.69 16.94 18.45
CA ASN A 94 8.40 16.31 18.75
C ASN A 94 7.28 16.59 17.72
N PHE A 95 7.62 17.15 16.56
CA PHE A 95 6.69 17.28 15.46
C PHE A 95 6.26 15.87 15.02
N THR A 96 4.97 15.59 15.11
CA THR A 96 4.38 14.29 14.84
C THR A 96 3.60 14.36 13.54
N ARG A 97 3.84 13.40 12.63
CA ARG A 97 3.14 13.31 11.35
C ARG A 97 3.04 11.86 10.90
N ASP A 98 2.06 11.61 10.04
CA ASP A 98 2.05 10.39 9.24
C ASP A 98 3.10 10.50 8.13
N ILE A 99 3.87 9.42 7.94
CA ILE A 99 4.80 9.29 6.81
C ILE A 99 4.18 8.35 5.80
N ASP A 100 3.94 8.87 4.59
CA ASP A 100 3.56 8.04 3.45
C ASP A 100 4.82 7.49 2.78
N VAL A 101 5.13 6.24 3.04
CA VAL A 101 6.40 5.61 2.61
C VAL A 101 6.52 5.58 1.08
N CYS A 102 5.40 5.56 0.37
CA CYS A 102 5.35 5.49 -1.09
C CYS A 102 5.39 6.88 -1.76
N ARG A 103 5.06 7.96 -1.05
CA ARG A 103 4.87 9.29 -1.66
C ARG A 103 5.50 10.46 -0.90
N ASP A 104 6.04 10.25 0.29
CA ASP A 104 6.59 11.34 1.10
C ASP A 104 7.78 12.00 0.39
N ILE A 105 7.72 13.33 0.33
CA ILE A 105 8.70 14.19 -0.32
C ILE A 105 9.88 14.53 0.60
N HIS A 106 9.76 14.31 1.92
CA HIS A 106 10.78 14.67 2.89
C HIS A 106 11.83 13.56 3.02
N VAL A 107 12.43 13.18 1.88
CA VAL A 107 13.44 12.13 1.74
C VAL A 107 14.73 12.75 1.20
N VAL A 108 15.88 12.41 1.81
CA VAL A 108 17.21 12.92 1.44
C VAL A 108 18.23 11.78 1.37
N TRP A 109 19.26 11.94 0.54
CA TRP A 109 20.37 11.00 0.46
C TRP A 109 21.39 11.31 1.56
N ILE A 110 21.72 10.32 2.38
CA ILE A 110 22.73 10.39 3.43
C ILE A 110 23.94 9.57 2.99
N MET A 111 25.12 10.19 2.96
CA MET A 111 26.36 9.48 2.65
C MET A 111 26.79 8.64 3.85
N ALA A 112 27.10 7.37 3.63
CA ALA A 112 27.69 6.50 4.64
C ALA A 112 29.15 6.89 4.87
N SER A 113 29.56 7.00 6.13
CA SER A 113 30.97 7.14 6.50
C SER A 113 31.75 5.87 6.14
N MET A 114 33.05 6.03 5.87
CA MET A 114 33.96 4.94 5.45
C MET A 114 33.99 3.73 6.42
N ASP A 115 33.63 3.92 7.69
CA ASP A 115 33.68 2.88 8.73
C ASP A 115 32.56 1.83 8.67
N SER A 116 31.54 2.05 7.84
CA SER A 116 30.34 1.19 7.75
C SER A 116 30.12 0.68 6.32
N MET A 117 31.23 0.39 5.62
CA MET A 117 31.22 -0.14 4.26
C MET A 117 30.91 -1.65 4.26
N HIS A 118 29.66 -2.02 4.00
CA HIS A 118 29.32 -3.39 3.61
C HIS A 118 29.80 -3.63 2.17
N ILE A 119 30.70 -4.60 2.00
CA ILE A 119 31.54 -4.82 0.81
C ILE A 119 30.72 -5.18 -0.45
N GLU A 120 29.43 -5.51 -0.31
CA GLU A 120 28.66 -6.15 -1.38
C GLU A 120 27.79 -5.17 -2.20
N THR A 121 27.54 -3.95 -1.72
CA THR A 121 26.77 -2.94 -2.46
C THR A 121 27.58 -1.67 -2.64
N ARG A 122 27.96 -1.33 -3.88
CA ARG A 122 28.69 -0.10 -4.28
C ARG A 122 27.89 1.20 -4.09
N GLN A 123 27.09 1.32 -3.03
CA GLN A 123 26.33 2.53 -2.72
C GLN A 123 26.91 3.16 -1.45
N SER A 124 27.56 4.30 -1.61
CA SER A 124 28.20 5.06 -0.53
C SER A 124 27.19 5.83 0.35
N GLY A 125 25.95 5.35 0.49
CA GLY A 125 24.88 6.06 1.19
C GLY A 125 23.51 5.39 1.10
N TYR A 126 22.51 6.02 1.71
CA TYR A 126 21.12 5.54 1.75
C TYR A 126 20.13 6.70 1.74
N TRP A 127 18.90 6.43 1.30
CA TRP A 127 17.79 7.39 1.39
C TRP A 127 17.15 7.35 2.78
N ALA A 128 16.90 8.53 3.36
CA ALA A 128 16.34 8.65 4.70
C ALA A 128 15.24 9.71 4.76
N TRP A 129 14.20 9.44 5.56
CA TRP A 129 13.17 10.43 5.86
C TRP A 129 13.68 11.45 6.86
N ILE A 130 13.29 12.70 6.68
CA ILE A 130 13.62 13.81 7.57
C ILE A 130 12.38 14.51 8.07
N CYS A 131 12.47 15.08 9.27
CA CYS A 131 11.42 15.93 9.81
C CYS A 131 11.26 17.18 8.94
N PRO A 132 10.05 17.53 8.49
CA PRO A 132 9.82 18.75 7.70
C PRO A 132 10.12 20.04 8.49
N HIS A 133 10.05 20.01 9.82
CA HIS A 133 10.24 21.18 10.67
C HIS A 133 11.71 21.45 11.02
N CYS A 134 12.43 20.44 11.52
CA CYS A 134 13.81 20.60 12.00
C CYS A 134 14.86 19.86 11.16
N ARG A 135 14.44 19.16 10.11
CA ARG A 135 15.31 18.40 9.18
C ARG A 135 16.11 17.26 9.84
N THR A 136 15.85 16.94 11.12
CA THR A 136 16.40 15.75 11.77
C THR A 136 15.99 14.49 11.00
N VAL A 137 16.95 13.62 10.74
CA VAL A 137 16.74 12.30 10.13
C VAL A 137 15.97 11.41 11.09
N TYR A 138 14.87 10.81 10.63
CA TYR A 138 14.12 9.85 11.44
C TYR A 138 14.96 8.59 11.67
N PRO A 139 14.95 8.02 12.89
CA PRO A 139 15.73 6.82 13.20
C PRO A 139 15.33 5.67 12.30
N ARG A 140 16.30 5.16 11.53
CA ARG A 140 16.11 4.14 10.51
C ARG A 140 15.51 2.86 11.09
N ASP A 141 16.07 2.39 12.19
CA ASP A 141 15.66 1.14 12.84
C ASP A 141 14.20 1.19 13.29
N ARG A 142 13.72 2.34 13.77
CA ARG A 142 12.32 2.52 14.17
C ARG A 142 11.36 2.50 12.99
N LEU A 143 11.79 3.01 11.83
CA LEU A 143 10.98 2.95 10.61
C LEU A 143 10.93 1.51 10.09
N GLU A 144 12.07 0.81 10.05
CA GLU A 144 12.14 -0.59 9.64
C GLU A 144 11.30 -1.50 10.54
N GLU A 145 11.42 -1.35 11.86
CA GLU A 145 10.62 -2.08 12.85
C GLU A 145 9.12 -1.87 12.62
N ALA A 146 8.67 -0.62 12.45
CA ALA A 146 7.26 -0.32 12.24
C ALA A 146 6.74 -0.90 10.91
N LEU A 147 7.55 -0.89 9.85
CA LEU A 147 7.20 -1.51 8.57
C LEU A 147 7.09 -3.03 8.67
N VAL A 148 8.02 -3.66 9.38
CA VAL A 148 8.00 -5.11 9.61
C VAL A 148 6.77 -5.50 10.43
N GLN A 149 6.47 -4.79 11.51
CA GLN A 149 5.28 -5.03 12.31
C GLN A 149 3.99 -4.94 11.47
N GLN A 150 3.89 -3.96 10.55
CA GLN A 150 2.74 -3.86 9.64
C GLN A 150 2.66 -5.02 8.65
N LEU A 151 3.80 -5.48 8.12
CA LEU A 151 3.88 -6.61 7.21
C LEU A 151 3.47 -7.93 7.90
N GLU A 152 3.96 -8.15 9.12
CA GLU A 152 3.60 -9.30 9.95
C GLU A 152 2.14 -9.28 10.34
N GLN A 153 1.62 -8.12 10.76
CA GLN A 153 0.20 -7.94 11.08
C GLN A 153 -0.68 -8.23 9.86
N PHE A 154 -0.31 -7.73 8.68
CA PHE A 154 -1.02 -8.02 7.43
C PHE A 154 -1.04 -9.52 7.14
N SER A 155 0.10 -10.20 7.30
CA SER A 155 0.23 -11.64 7.09
C SER A 155 -0.64 -12.42 8.06
N LEU A 156 -0.65 -12.02 9.33
CA LEU A 156 -1.50 -12.61 10.37
C LEU A 156 -2.99 -12.41 10.07
N GLN A 157 -3.40 -11.21 9.65
CA GLN A 157 -4.78 -10.92 9.26
C GLN A 157 -5.22 -11.77 8.07
N HIS A 158 -4.34 -11.99 7.08
CA HIS A 158 -4.63 -12.88 5.96
C HIS A 158 -4.77 -14.34 6.41
N CYS A 159 -3.98 -14.81 7.37
CA CYS A 159 -4.12 -16.15 7.94
C CYS A 159 -5.39 -16.33 8.79
N LEU A 160 -5.79 -15.29 9.52
CA LEU A 160 -6.93 -15.31 10.45
C LEU A 160 -8.25 -14.82 9.83
N GLN A 161 -8.27 -14.52 8.54
CA GLN A 161 -9.46 -14.01 7.87
C GLN A 161 -10.64 -14.99 7.95
N ASP A 162 -11.84 -14.44 7.96
CA ASP A 162 -13.05 -15.24 7.86
C ASP A 162 -13.17 -15.88 6.47
N LEU A 163 -13.91 -16.99 6.40
CA LEU A 163 -14.41 -17.50 5.13
C LEU A 163 -15.83 -16.98 4.87
N GLN A 164 -16.10 -16.71 3.60
CA GLN A 164 -17.40 -16.26 3.10
C GLN A 164 -18.01 -17.27 2.14
N CYS A 165 -19.32 -17.43 2.21
CA CYS A 165 -20.10 -18.11 1.18
C CYS A 165 -20.28 -17.19 -0.04
N PRO A 166 -19.98 -17.65 -1.25
CA PRO A 166 -20.18 -16.84 -2.46
C PRO A 166 -21.66 -16.66 -2.86
N LYS A 167 -22.59 -17.43 -2.26
CA LYS A 167 -24.02 -17.40 -2.61
C LYS A 167 -24.87 -16.63 -1.61
N CYS A 168 -24.56 -16.73 -0.32
CA CYS A 168 -25.35 -16.11 0.75
C CYS A 168 -24.74 -14.77 1.14
N THR A 169 -25.42 -13.67 0.85
CA THR A 169 -24.99 -12.30 1.20
C THR A 169 -25.39 -11.86 2.61
N VAL A 170 -26.34 -12.55 3.24
CA VAL A 170 -26.79 -12.32 4.61
C VAL A 170 -26.71 -13.65 5.35
N GLY A 171 -25.87 -13.72 6.39
CA GLY A 171 -25.63 -14.97 7.14
C GLY A 171 -24.69 -15.98 6.48
N GLY A 172 -24.14 -15.69 5.30
CA GLY A 172 -23.28 -16.62 4.56
C GLY A 172 -21.81 -16.67 4.97
N GLY A 173 -21.35 -15.82 5.90
CA GLY A 173 -20.01 -15.95 6.49
C GLY A 173 -19.94 -17.13 7.46
N ILE A 174 -18.74 -17.51 7.91
CA ILE A 174 -18.61 -18.37 9.10
C ILE A 174 -19.34 -17.67 10.25
N GLN A 175 -20.56 -18.10 10.54
CA GLN A 175 -21.27 -17.69 11.74
C GLN A 175 -20.57 -18.37 12.93
N GLU A 176 -20.36 -17.65 14.02
CA GLU A 176 -19.90 -18.19 15.31
C GLU A 176 -20.68 -19.47 15.71
N LEU A 177 -21.95 -19.56 15.29
CA LEU A 177 -22.87 -20.69 15.45
C LEU A 177 -22.44 -21.99 14.71
N LEU A 178 -21.70 -21.90 13.61
CA LEU A 178 -21.18 -23.07 12.85
C LEU A 178 -19.97 -23.70 13.56
N ILE A 179 -19.12 -22.88 14.17
CA ILE A 179 -17.98 -23.34 14.97
C ILE A 179 -18.48 -23.93 16.30
N ALA A 180 -19.46 -23.29 16.94
CA ALA A 180 -20.05 -23.71 18.20
C ALA A 180 -20.73 -25.10 18.15
N ASN A 181 -21.18 -25.54 16.97
CA ASN A 181 -21.85 -26.82 16.78
C ASN A 181 -20.93 -27.94 16.24
N GLY A 182 -19.60 -27.78 16.33
CA GLY A 182 -18.63 -28.80 15.92
C GLY A 182 -18.45 -28.96 14.40
N GLY A 183 -18.85 -27.95 13.63
CA GLY A 183 -18.85 -28.00 12.16
C GLY A 183 -17.46 -27.76 11.57
N SER A 184 -16.66 -28.80 11.43
CA SER A 184 -15.44 -28.81 10.60
C SER A 184 -15.74 -28.97 9.09
N VAL A 185 -16.85 -28.39 8.62
CA VAL A 185 -17.26 -28.49 7.22
C VAL A 185 -16.97 -27.15 6.56
N ALA A 186 -16.03 -27.14 5.60
CA ALA A 186 -15.70 -25.98 4.76
C ALA A 186 -16.83 -25.62 3.77
N GLN A 187 -18.08 -25.71 4.23
CA GLN A 187 -19.32 -25.54 3.47
C GLN A 187 -20.30 -24.67 4.28
N CYS A 188 -21.07 -23.86 3.57
CA CYS A 188 -22.11 -23.02 4.15
C CYS A 188 -23.27 -23.86 4.70
N ALA A 189 -23.76 -23.56 5.90
CA ALA A 189 -24.89 -24.25 6.53
C ALA A 189 -26.19 -24.16 5.70
N ASP A 190 -26.45 -23.01 5.08
CA ASP A 190 -27.75 -22.73 4.46
C ASP A 190 -27.84 -23.23 3.02
N CYS A 191 -26.75 -23.14 2.26
CA CYS A 191 -26.75 -23.45 0.83
C CYS A 191 -25.74 -24.52 0.40
N SER A 192 -25.01 -25.09 1.36
CA SER A 192 -23.99 -26.14 1.16
C SER A 192 -22.88 -25.78 0.17
N ALA A 193 -22.75 -24.50 -0.22
CA ALA A 193 -21.67 -24.04 -1.08
C ALA A 193 -20.34 -24.05 -0.32
N LYS A 194 -19.26 -24.39 -1.00
CA LYS A 194 -17.90 -24.30 -0.45
C LYS A 194 -17.60 -22.87 -0.02
N LEU A 195 -17.09 -22.71 1.20
CA LEU A 195 -16.64 -21.42 1.70
C LEU A 195 -15.32 -21.01 1.02
N THR A 196 -15.17 -19.72 0.79
CA THR A 196 -14.00 -19.12 0.13
C THR A 196 -13.39 -18.05 1.02
N LEU A 197 -12.10 -17.75 0.84
CA LEU A 197 -11.43 -16.66 1.56
C LEU A 197 -12.17 -15.32 1.33
N THR A 198 -12.22 -14.49 2.38
CA THR A 198 -12.73 -13.12 2.29
C THR A 198 -11.83 -12.25 1.40
N VAL A 199 -10.52 -12.42 1.57
CA VAL A 199 -9.44 -11.84 0.79
C VAL A 199 -8.68 -12.98 0.09
N PRO A 200 -8.85 -13.18 -1.22
CA PRO A 200 -8.14 -14.22 -1.96
C PRO A 200 -6.63 -14.01 -1.94
N THR A 201 -5.86 -15.09 -1.79
CA THR A 201 -4.38 -15.13 -1.84
C THR A 201 -3.77 -14.75 -3.21
N GLY A 202 -4.59 -14.23 -4.15
CA GLY A 202 -4.16 -13.90 -5.49
C GLY A 202 -3.29 -12.65 -5.59
N HIS A 203 -3.37 -11.98 -6.73
CA HIS A 203 -2.51 -10.85 -7.10
C HIS A 203 -2.48 -9.71 -6.06
N ALA A 204 -3.58 -9.47 -5.34
CA ALA A 204 -3.68 -8.42 -4.33
C ALA A 204 -2.69 -8.61 -3.16
N VAL A 205 -2.60 -9.83 -2.60
CA VAL A 205 -1.70 -10.14 -1.49
C VAL A 205 -0.25 -10.08 -1.97
N TYR A 206 0.05 -10.70 -3.11
CA TYR A 206 1.37 -10.64 -3.72
C TYR A 206 1.84 -9.19 -3.93
N ARG A 207 1.01 -8.34 -4.55
CA ARG A 207 1.31 -6.92 -4.78
C ARG A 207 1.61 -6.18 -3.49
N ARG A 208 0.85 -6.46 -2.42
CA ARG A 208 1.06 -5.83 -1.11
C ARG A 208 2.43 -6.21 -0.53
N LEU A 209 2.79 -7.49 -0.55
CA LEU A 209 4.10 -7.96 -0.08
C LEU A 209 5.25 -7.41 -0.92
N ASP A 210 5.07 -7.38 -2.25
CA ASP A 210 6.09 -6.86 -3.18
C ASP A 210 6.39 -5.37 -2.94
N VAL A 211 5.39 -4.59 -2.52
CA VAL A 211 5.61 -3.19 -2.11
C VAL A 211 6.52 -3.08 -0.89
N TYR A 212 6.29 -3.88 0.16
CA TYR A 212 7.19 -3.91 1.32
C TYR A 212 8.60 -4.38 0.94
N ARG A 213 8.70 -5.38 0.08
CA ARG A 213 9.99 -5.84 -0.45
C ARG A 213 10.72 -4.72 -1.18
N ASN A 214 10.04 -4.01 -2.08
CA ASN A 214 10.64 -2.90 -2.83
C ASN A 214 11.03 -1.74 -1.91
N ILE A 215 10.22 -1.41 -0.89
CA ILE A 215 10.62 -0.45 0.15
C ILE A 215 11.93 -0.92 0.82
N GLY A 216 12.02 -2.21 1.14
CA GLY A 216 13.24 -2.86 1.63
C GLY A 216 14.45 -2.62 0.74
N VAL A 217 14.34 -2.97 -0.54
CA VAL A 217 15.45 -2.82 -1.51
C VAL A 217 15.88 -1.35 -1.67
N TYR A 218 14.94 -0.44 -1.88
CA TYR A 218 15.26 0.95 -2.27
C TYR A 218 15.69 1.86 -1.11
N PHE A 219 15.31 1.53 0.12
CA PHE A 219 15.75 2.24 1.34
C PHE A 219 16.77 1.42 2.15
N GLY A 220 17.13 0.23 1.65
CA GLY A 220 18.13 -0.68 2.21
C GLY A 220 17.68 -1.45 3.45
N PHE A 221 16.38 -1.52 3.77
CA PHE A 221 15.87 -2.20 4.97
C PHE A 221 15.98 -3.72 4.78
N GLU A 222 17.12 -4.29 5.17
CA GLU A 222 17.48 -5.68 4.92
C GLU A 222 16.50 -6.66 5.55
N TYR A 223 16.06 -6.41 6.78
CA TYR A 223 15.17 -7.32 7.48
C TYR A 223 13.76 -7.29 6.87
N LEU A 224 13.28 -6.09 6.52
CA LEU A 224 12.01 -5.92 5.81
C LEU A 224 12.02 -6.62 4.44
N GLU A 225 13.10 -6.44 3.66
CA GLU A 225 13.26 -7.07 2.35
C GLU A 225 13.21 -8.60 2.46
N GLN A 226 13.98 -9.16 3.40
CA GLN A 226 14.08 -10.60 3.58
C GLN A 226 12.74 -11.21 4.00
N ILE A 227 12.04 -10.62 4.99
CA ILE A 227 10.74 -11.15 5.42
C ILE A 227 9.73 -11.09 4.28
N ALA A 228 9.65 -9.96 3.57
CA ALA A 228 8.75 -9.82 2.44
C ALA A 228 9.07 -10.84 1.33
N TYR A 229 10.35 -11.07 1.03
CA TYR A 229 10.79 -12.09 0.09
C TYR A 229 10.34 -13.49 0.50
N TRP A 230 10.58 -13.90 1.76
CA TRP A 230 10.18 -15.21 2.26
C TRP A 230 8.66 -15.43 2.21
N LEU A 231 7.87 -14.40 2.57
CA LEU A 231 6.41 -14.45 2.48
C LEU A 231 5.95 -14.62 1.02
N ILE A 232 6.56 -13.90 0.07
CA ILE A 232 6.26 -14.03 -1.35
C ILE A 232 6.56 -15.44 -1.87
N GLN A 233 7.71 -16.00 -1.51
CA GLN A 233 8.06 -17.38 -1.90
C GLN A 233 7.07 -18.41 -1.34
N GLY A 234 6.56 -18.18 -0.13
CA GLY A 234 5.52 -19.02 0.48
C GLY A 234 4.18 -19.01 -0.27
N LEU A 235 3.87 -17.95 -1.04
CA LEU A 235 2.64 -17.86 -1.83
C LEU A 235 2.68 -18.61 -3.17
N GLN A 236 3.87 -18.96 -3.66
CA GLN A 236 4.07 -19.58 -4.98
C GLN A 236 4.02 -21.11 -4.95
N GLN A 237 3.73 -21.71 -3.79
CA GLN A 237 3.61 -23.15 -3.55
C GLN A 237 2.14 -23.60 -3.56
#